data_AF-A0A969SBP2-F1
#
_entry.id   AF-A0A969SBP2-F1
#
_cell.length_a   1.000
_cell.length_b   1.000
_cell.length_c   1.000
_cell.angle_alpha   90.00
_cell.angle_beta   90.00
_cell.angle_gamma   90.00
#
_symmetry.space_group_name_H-M   'P 1'
#
loop_
_entity.id
_entity.type
_entity.pdbx_description
1 polymer ?
#
loop_
_entity_poly.entity_id
_entity_poly.type
_entity_poly.pdbx_seq_one_letter_code
_entity_poly.pdbx_strand_id
1 'polypeptide(L)'
;SKAKALQIGITQSIQDEAFNATPPLLIWHNIGNSGRAAQLKVRSPGATAIRAAIKVTNLPNGAELRFAGSDAPDQVVHRANGLEIYTLIDDAKHYWTPTTDGDTQTLEIFIPTSVNAANIGVSVEAVSHIFASAKDGFKGATPLKGASGACNVDVICTAQTPAFVNAKNSVAHMVYQANCGANNSLASCICTGTLLNDTDTTTQIPFFTAPTIASAPKRKPPHLKPTGIMTTQLVQVVMAQTYHVRRPISLGVARNYCTRT
;
A
#
# COMPACT_ATOMS: atom_id res chain seq x y z
N SER A 1 -7.87 -26.43 -6.96
CA SER A 1 -7.23 -25.80 -5.79
C SER A 1 -7.81 -24.40 -5.60
N LYS A 2 -7.98 -23.90 -4.37
CA LYS A 2 -8.32 -22.48 -4.17
C LYS A 2 -7.07 -21.66 -4.49
N ALA A 3 -7.19 -20.67 -5.37
CA ALA A 3 -6.10 -19.72 -5.62
C ALA A 3 -5.77 -19.01 -4.31
N LYS A 4 -4.54 -19.18 -3.81
CA LYS A 4 -4.06 -18.48 -2.62
C LYS A 4 -3.46 -17.16 -3.08
N ALA A 5 -3.82 -16.08 -2.40
CA ALA A 5 -3.21 -14.78 -2.68
C ALA A 5 -1.70 -14.88 -2.57
N LEU A 6 -1.00 -14.22 -3.49
CA LEU A 6 0.44 -14.29 -3.52
C LEU A 6 1.03 -13.43 -2.41
N GLN A 7 1.87 -14.04 -1.58
CA GLN A 7 2.65 -13.36 -0.56
C GLN A 7 3.85 -12.62 -1.17
N ILE A 8 4.02 -11.36 -0.78
CA ILE A 8 5.13 -10.47 -1.20
C ILE A 8 5.92 -9.89 -0.02
N GLY A 9 5.46 -10.13 1.20
CA GLY A 9 6.13 -9.70 2.42
C GLY A 9 5.83 -10.62 3.59
N ILE A 10 6.58 -10.45 4.68
CA ILE A 10 6.34 -11.11 5.97
C ILE A 10 6.00 -10.05 7.01
N THR A 11 5.24 -10.41 8.03
CA THR A 11 4.96 -9.51 9.16
C THR A 11 5.77 -9.92 10.37
N GLN A 12 6.44 -8.94 10.95
CA GLN A 12 7.20 -9.05 12.19
C GLN A 12 6.48 -8.22 13.24
N SER A 13 6.04 -8.88 14.32
CA SER A 13 5.44 -8.21 15.48
C SER A 13 6.54 -7.59 16.32
N ILE A 14 6.38 -6.34 16.74
CA ILE A 14 7.36 -5.72 17.64
C ILE A 14 7.40 -6.43 18.99
N GLN A 15 6.28 -6.97 19.46
CA GLN A 15 6.22 -7.70 20.73
C GLN A 15 6.98 -9.04 20.67
N ASP A 16 7.02 -9.68 19.49
CA ASP A 16 7.71 -10.95 19.30
C ASP A 16 9.23 -10.74 19.13
N GLU A 17 9.62 -9.61 18.51
CA GLU A 17 11.01 -9.28 18.20
C GLU A 17 11.71 -8.50 19.33
N ALA A 18 10.95 -7.80 20.19
CA ALA A 18 11.49 -6.93 21.23
C ALA A 18 10.73 -7.07 22.56
N PHE A 19 11.32 -7.85 23.47
CA PHE A 19 10.87 -7.95 24.86
C PHE A 19 11.13 -6.59 25.55
N ASN A 20 10.07 -5.87 25.93
CA ASN A 20 10.08 -4.51 26.49
C ASN A 20 10.42 -3.35 25.54
N ALA A 21 10.01 -3.42 24.26
CA ALA A 21 10.04 -2.24 23.39
C ALA A 21 9.27 -1.07 24.03
N THR A 22 9.98 0.00 24.39
CA THR A 22 9.33 1.25 24.77
C THR A 22 8.97 2.01 23.50
N PRO A 23 7.71 2.44 23.31
CA PRO A 23 7.34 3.26 22.17
C PRO A 23 8.24 4.50 22.10
N PRO A 24 8.79 4.84 20.93
CA PRO A 24 9.64 6.01 20.80
C PRO A 24 8.87 7.27 21.20
N LEU A 25 9.49 8.11 22.01
CA LEU A 25 8.90 9.40 22.39
C LEU A 25 8.82 10.30 21.15
N LEU A 26 7.62 10.82 20.86
CA LEU A 26 7.44 11.78 19.78
C LEU A 26 8.07 13.12 20.15
N ILE A 27 9.09 13.52 19.40
CA ILE A 27 9.73 14.82 19.52
C ILE A 27 8.99 15.81 18.62
N TRP A 28 8.27 16.74 19.25
CA TRP A 28 7.44 17.72 18.56
C TRP A 28 8.22 19.02 18.26
N HIS A 29 8.14 19.47 17.02
CA HIS A 29 8.70 20.72 16.54
C HIS A 29 7.59 21.67 16.11
N ASN A 30 7.69 22.96 16.45
CA ASN A 30 6.74 23.96 15.94
C ASN A 30 6.97 24.18 14.44
N ILE A 31 5.89 24.16 13.65
CA ILE A 31 5.92 24.45 12.22
C ILE A 31 5.24 25.81 12.02
N GLY A 32 6.03 26.88 12.16
CA GLY A 32 5.51 28.25 12.13
C GLY A 32 4.32 28.45 13.08
N ASN A 33 3.27 29.13 12.59
CA ASN A 33 2.03 29.36 13.34
C ASN A 33 0.94 28.32 13.04
N SER A 34 1.21 27.32 12.20
CA SER A 34 0.18 26.37 11.75
C SER A 34 -0.02 25.20 12.70
N GLY A 35 1.03 24.80 13.44
CA GLY A 35 0.93 23.67 14.35
C GLY A 35 2.28 23.12 14.79
N ARG A 36 2.27 21.83 15.13
CA ARG A 36 3.46 21.07 15.51
C ARG A 36 3.56 19.82 14.65
N ALA A 37 4.78 19.39 14.38
CA ALA A 37 5.05 18.13 13.71
C ALA A 37 6.04 17.27 14.50
N ALA A 38 5.84 15.96 14.47
CA ALA A 38 6.79 14.96 14.93
C ALA A 38 7.06 13.96 13.82
N GLN A 39 8.23 13.34 13.82
CA GLN A 39 8.56 12.28 12.85
C GLN A 39 8.90 10.98 13.56
N LEU A 40 8.44 9.89 12.98
CA LEU A 40 8.77 8.52 13.36
C LEU A 40 9.34 7.80 12.15
N LYS A 41 10.48 7.11 12.34
CA LYS A 41 11.11 6.32 11.28
C LYS A 41 11.02 4.84 11.65
N VAL A 42 10.43 4.05 10.76
CA VAL A 42 10.33 2.60 10.88
C VAL A 42 11.27 1.98 9.88
N ARG A 43 12.22 1.17 10.35
CA ARG A 43 13.26 0.57 9.51
C ARG A 43 13.18 -0.95 9.56
N SER A 44 13.24 -1.58 8.38
CA SER A 44 13.38 -3.02 8.22
C SER A 44 14.49 -3.29 7.20
N PRO A 45 15.74 -3.50 7.65
CA PRO A 45 16.91 -3.60 6.78
C PRO A 45 16.72 -4.64 5.67
N GLY A 46 17.05 -4.27 4.44
CA GLY A 46 16.97 -5.16 3.27
C GLY A 46 15.58 -5.28 2.65
N ALA A 47 14.55 -4.66 3.22
CA ALA A 47 13.23 -4.63 2.60
C ALA A 47 13.26 -3.79 1.32
N THR A 48 12.53 -4.24 0.30
CA THR A 48 12.27 -3.46 -0.93
C THR A 48 11.19 -2.42 -0.73
N ALA A 49 10.28 -2.65 0.23
CA ALA A 49 9.24 -1.73 0.65
C ALA A 49 8.80 -2.05 2.08
N ILE A 50 8.10 -1.12 2.71
CA ILE A 50 7.60 -1.26 4.09
C ILE A 50 6.14 -0.84 4.19
N ARG A 51 5.41 -1.59 5.03
CA ARG A 51 4.20 -1.11 5.72
C ARG A 51 4.40 -1.28 7.22
N ALA A 52 3.88 -0.36 8.03
CA ALA A 52 3.82 -0.49 9.47
C ALA A 52 2.36 -0.65 9.91
N ALA A 53 2.12 -1.50 10.91
CA ALA A 53 0.90 -1.45 11.70
C ALA A 53 1.13 -0.44 12.82
N ILE A 54 0.38 0.66 12.83
CA ILE A 54 0.46 1.66 13.88
C ILE A 54 -0.82 1.71 14.70
N LYS A 55 -0.67 1.99 15.99
CA LYS A 55 -1.80 2.34 16.86
C LYS A 55 -1.74 3.83 17.14
N VAL A 56 -2.86 4.51 16.92
CA VAL A 56 -3.00 5.95 17.16
C VAL A 56 -3.96 6.22 18.32
N THR A 57 -3.63 7.18 19.16
CA THR A 57 -4.44 7.57 20.32
C THR A 57 -4.69 9.08 20.30
N ASN A 58 -5.96 9.47 20.48
CA ASN A 58 -6.44 10.86 20.50
C ASN A 58 -6.06 11.71 19.27
N LEU A 59 -5.96 11.11 18.08
CA LEU A 59 -5.59 11.82 16.86
C LEU A 59 -6.79 12.63 16.34
N PRO A 60 -6.80 13.97 16.39
CA PRO A 60 -7.98 14.74 16.00
C PRO A 60 -8.17 14.75 14.48
N ASN A 61 -9.38 15.06 14.00
CA ASN A 61 -9.67 15.16 12.56
C ASN A 61 -8.78 16.15 11.80
N GLY A 62 -8.33 17.21 12.47
CA GLY A 62 -7.41 18.21 11.90
C GLY A 62 -5.93 17.79 11.89
N ALA A 63 -5.59 16.61 12.43
CA ALA A 63 -4.25 16.07 12.31
C ALA A 63 -4.04 15.40 10.95
N GLU A 64 -2.80 15.39 10.47
CA GLU A 64 -2.39 14.79 9.21
C GLU A 64 -1.17 13.90 9.43
N LEU A 65 -1.21 12.69 8.89
CA LEU A 65 -0.05 11.80 8.76
C LEU A 65 0.41 11.77 7.31
N ARG A 66 1.72 11.89 7.10
CA ARG A 66 2.38 11.80 5.79
C ARG A 66 3.35 10.64 5.80
N PHE A 67 3.38 9.91 4.69
CA PHE A 67 4.19 8.70 4.55
C PHE A 67 5.17 8.86 3.39
N ALA A 68 6.45 8.65 3.65
CA ALA A 68 7.51 8.67 2.65
C ALA A 68 8.47 7.50 2.85
N GLY A 69 9.03 6.97 1.75
CA GLY A 69 9.99 5.86 1.76
C GLY A 69 11.42 6.34 1.57
N SER A 70 12.40 5.57 2.02
CA SER A 70 13.82 5.91 1.87
C SER A 70 14.30 5.98 0.42
N ASP A 71 13.60 5.31 -0.50
CA ASP A 71 13.94 5.36 -1.93
C ASP A 71 13.57 6.69 -2.58
N ALA A 72 12.59 7.41 -2.02
CA ALA A 72 12.12 8.71 -2.49
C ALA A 72 11.65 9.55 -1.27
N PRO A 73 12.57 10.02 -0.41
CA PRO A 73 12.24 10.60 0.89
C PRO A 73 11.46 11.93 0.78
N ASP A 74 11.61 12.64 -0.34
CA ASP A 74 10.90 13.90 -0.60
C ASP A 74 9.52 13.68 -1.24
N GLN A 75 9.17 12.43 -1.58
CA GLN A 75 7.88 12.09 -2.17
C GLN A 75 6.93 11.54 -1.12
N VAL A 76 5.95 12.35 -0.75
CA VAL A 76 4.82 11.90 0.08
C VAL A 76 3.95 10.96 -0.75
N VAL A 77 3.93 9.68 -0.39
CA VAL A 77 3.14 8.64 -1.05
C VAL A 77 1.65 8.81 -0.75
N HIS A 78 1.32 9.24 0.47
CA HIS A 78 -0.07 9.46 0.89
C HIS A 78 -0.15 10.44 2.05
N ARG A 79 -1.31 11.08 2.20
CA ARG A 79 -1.68 11.95 3.31
C ARG A 79 -2.99 11.45 3.90
N ALA A 80 -2.97 11.04 5.16
CA ALA A 80 -4.15 10.57 5.85
C ALA A 80 -4.51 11.53 6.99
N ASN A 81 -5.78 11.92 7.08
CA ASN A 81 -6.27 12.67 8.23
C ASN A 81 -6.77 11.73 9.34
N GLY A 82 -7.06 12.28 10.52
CA GLY A 82 -7.52 11.47 11.66
C GLY A 82 -8.79 10.66 11.38
N LEU A 83 -9.74 11.21 10.61
CA LEU A 83 -10.98 10.51 10.24
C LEU A 83 -10.68 9.30 9.34
N GLU A 84 -9.83 9.47 8.33
CA GLU A 84 -9.41 8.38 7.45
C GLU A 84 -8.75 7.28 8.27
N ILE A 85 -7.81 7.63 9.15
CA ILE A 85 -7.12 6.64 9.99
C ILE A 85 -8.09 5.84 10.84
N TYR A 86 -9.04 6.51 11.52
CA TYR A 86 -10.03 5.83 12.37
C TYR A 86 -11.09 5.04 11.60
N THR A 87 -11.39 5.40 10.35
CA THR A 87 -12.23 4.55 9.49
C THR A 87 -11.47 3.31 9.00
N LEU A 88 -10.14 3.37 9.02
CA LEU A 88 -9.26 2.32 8.50
C LEU A 88 -8.53 1.47 9.57
N ILE A 89 -8.97 1.49 10.83
CA ILE A 89 -8.42 0.61 11.89
C ILE A 89 -8.95 -0.84 11.82
N ASP A 90 -8.05 -1.81 11.74
CA ASP A 90 -8.40 -3.24 11.72
C ASP A 90 -9.03 -3.73 13.04
N ASP A 91 -9.44 -5.00 13.05
CA ASP A 91 -10.06 -5.61 14.23
C ASP A 91 -9.09 -5.63 15.44
N ALA A 92 -7.78 -5.59 15.20
CA ALA A 92 -6.72 -5.44 16.22
C ALA A 92 -6.42 -3.98 16.58
N LYS A 93 -7.19 -3.02 16.05
CA LYS A 93 -7.04 -1.56 16.26
C LYS A 93 -5.75 -0.99 15.68
N HIS A 94 -5.23 -1.61 14.63
CA HIS A 94 -4.09 -1.10 13.88
C HIS A 94 -4.55 -0.37 12.62
N TYR A 95 -3.92 0.76 12.35
CA TYR A 95 -3.90 1.34 11.03
C TYR A 95 -2.67 0.81 10.29
N TRP A 96 -2.88 0.05 9.21
CA TRP A 96 -1.79 -0.34 8.32
C TRP A 96 -1.45 0.82 7.40
N THR A 97 -0.23 1.33 7.52
CA THR A 97 0.24 2.42 6.69
C THR A 97 0.20 2.05 5.20
N PRO A 98 0.19 3.07 4.32
CA PRO A 98 0.58 2.88 2.94
C PRO A 98 1.95 2.21 2.83
N THR A 99 2.13 1.45 1.75
CA THR A 99 3.38 0.87 1.27
C THR A 99 4.25 1.99 0.73
N THR A 100 5.47 2.08 1.25
CA THR A 100 6.51 2.98 0.73
C THR A 100 7.71 2.16 0.29
N ASP A 101 8.30 2.49 -0.86
CA ASP A 101 9.51 1.82 -1.35
C ASP A 101 10.75 2.17 -0.49
N GLY A 102 11.65 1.20 -0.38
CA GLY A 102 12.87 1.27 0.43
C GLY A 102 12.76 0.59 1.80
N ASP A 103 13.89 0.53 2.50
CA ASP A 103 14.07 -0.18 3.78
C ASP A 103 13.67 0.65 5.01
N THR A 104 13.24 1.90 4.81
CA THR A 104 12.80 2.79 5.88
C THR A 104 11.57 3.58 5.45
N GLN A 105 10.54 3.58 6.29
CA GLN A 105 9.35 4.42 6.15
C GLN A 105 9.39 5.56 7.18
N THR A 106 9.23 6.79 6.70
CA THR A 106 9.06 7.98 7.54
C THR A 106 7.59 8.32 7.65
N LEU A 107 7.11 8.43 8.89
CA LEU A 107 5.79 8.91 9.26
C LEU A 107 5.97 10.31 9.86
N GLU A 108 5.50 11.34 9.16
CA GLU A 108 5.40 12.68 9.72
C GLU A 108 3.97 12.90 10.23
N ILE A 109 3.85 13.29 11.49
CA ILE A 109 2.58 13.54 12.17
C ILE A 109 2.48 15.04 12.41
N PHE A 110 1.52 15.70 11.78
CA PHE A 110 1.19 17.10 12.01
C PHE A 110 -0.06 17.22 12.87
N ILE A 111 -0.05 18.13 13.85
CA ILE A 111 -1.20 18.52 14.64
C ILE A 111 -1.38 20.05 14.65
N PRO A 112 -2.63 20.55 14.59
CA PRO A 112 -2.92 21.98 14.74
C PRO A 112 -2.50 22.53 16.12
N THR A 113 -2.29 23.84 16.21
CA THR A 113 -1.94 24.54 17.46
C THR A 113 -2.95 24.38 18.60
N SER A 114 -4.22 24.11 18.28
CA SER A 114 -5.28 23.86 19.26
C SER A 114 -5.18 22.51 19.98
N VAL A 115 -4.25 21.63 19.55
CA VAL A 115 -4.11 20.27 20.04
C VAL A 115 -2.94 20.17 21.00
N ASN A 116 -3.18 19.62 22.20
CA ASN A 116 -2.10 19.33 23.13
C ASN A 116 -1.31 18.08 22.67
N ALA A 117 -0.06 18.30 22.24
CA ALA A 117 0.85 17.26 21.78
C ALA A 117 1.06 16.10 22.78
N ALA A 118 0.99 16.38 24.09
CA ALA A 118 1.15 15.36 25.13
C ALA A 118 0.02 14.31 25.15
N ASN A 119 -1.12 14.63 24.54
CA ASN A 119 -2.27 13.71 24.48
C ASN A 119 -2.20 12.78 23.26
N ILE A 120 -1.28 13.02 22.32
CA ILE A 120 -1.17 12.29 21.06
C ILE A 120 -0.22 11.11 21.24
N GLY A 121 -0.72 9.91 21.00
CA GLY A 121 0.07 8.69 21.02
C GLY A 121 0.13 8.04 19.63
N VAL A 122 1.33 7.65 19.20
CA VAL A 122 1.54 6.80 18.02
C VAL A 122 2.57 5.74 18.39
N SER A 123 2.20 4.46 18.29
CA SER A 123 3.09 3.31 18.46
C SER A 123 3.10 2.43 17.21
N VAL A 124 4.21 1.72 16.99
CA VAL A 124 4.37 0.73 15.92
C VAL A 124 4.21 -0.64 16.56
N GLU A 125 3.22 -1.40 16.10
CA GLU A 125 2.85 -2.70 16.66
C GLU A 125 3.45 -3.84 15.83
N ALA A 126 3.57 -3.64 14.51
CA ALA A 126 4.18 -4.60 13.61
C ALA A 126 4.75 -3.91 12.37
N VAL A 127 5.66 -4.58 11.69
CA VAL A 127 6.23 -4.15 10.41
C VAL A 127 6.05 -5.25 9.38
N SER A 128 5.56 -4.91 8.20
CA SER A 128 5.62 -5.79 7.05
C SER A 128 6.90 -5.52 6.25
N HIS A 129 7.81 -6.49 6.28
CA HIS A 129 9.01 -6.52 5.47
C HIS A 129 8.63 -7.05 4.07
N ILE A 130 8.59 -6.17 3.07
CA ILE A 130 8.18 -6.51 1.71
C ILE A 130 9.43 -6.74 0.85
N PHE A 131 9.51 -7.92 0.23
CA PHE A 131 10.64 -8.33 -0.62
C PHE A 131 10.33 -8.22 -2.13
N ALA A 132 9.11 -7.83 -2.49
CA ALA A 132 8.70 -7.55 -3.86
C ALA A 132 7.74 -6.36 -3.91
N SER A 133 8.07 -5.31 -4.67
CA SER A 133 7.28 -4.08 -4.72
C SER A 133 6.87 -3.70 -6.15
N ALA A 134 5.94 -2.76 -6.30
CA ALA A 134 5.52 -2.34 -7.64
C ALA A 134 6.64 -1.66 -8.43
N LYS A 135 7.62 -1.04 -7.75
CA LYS A 135 8.76 -0.35 -8.37
C LYS A 135 9.56 -1.29 -9.27
N ASP A 136 9.72 -2.54 -8.88
CA ASP A 136 10.46 -3.53 -9.66
C ASP A 136 9.55 -4.47 -10.48
N GLY A 137 8.22 -4.26 -10.44
CA GLY A 137 7.24 -5.15 -11.05
C GLY A 137 7.05 -6.45 -10.25
N PHE A 138 7.25 -6.40 -8.94
CA PHE A 138 7.18 -7.51 -7.99
C PHE A 138 8.14 -8.66 -8.34
N LYS A 139 9.32 -8.36 -8.88
CA LYS A 139 10.29 -9.36 -9.35
C LYS A 139 10.78 -10.30 -8.25
N GLY A 140 10.84 -9.82 -7.01
CA GLY A 140 11.21 -10.62 -5.84
C GLY A 140 10.17 -11.65 -5.40
N ALA A 141 8.95 -11.61 -5.94
CA ALA A 141 7.93 -12.61 -5.68
C ALA A 141 8.09 -13.74 -6.70
N THR A 142 8.87 -14.77 -6.33
CA THR A 142 9.20 -15.94 -7.16
C THR A 142 8.00 -16.55 -7.90
N PRO A 143 6.75 -16.55 -7.37
CA PRO A 143 5.58 -17.02 -8.10
C PRO A 143 4.98 -16.05 -9.15
N LEU A 144 5.46 -14.82 -9.35
CA LEU A 144 4.91 -13.93 -10.40
C LEU A 144 5.53 -14.16 -11.77
N LYS A 145 6.80 -14.57 -11.82
CA LYS A 145 7.45 -14.90 -13.08
C LYS A 145 7.12 -16.33 -13.47
N GLY A 146 6.18 -16.48 -14.41
CA GLY A 146 5.91 -17.77 -15.07
C GLY A 146 5.14 -18.79 -14.24
N ALA A 147 4.46 -18.39 -13.14
CA ALA A 147 3.57 -19.30 -12.42
C ALA A 147 2.09 -19.23 -12.90
N SER A 148 1.80 -18.40 -13.90
CA SER A 148 0.57 -18.52 -14.67
C SER A 148 0.69 -19.75 -15.58
N GLY A 149 -0.40 -20.51 -15.72
CA GLY A 149 -0.39 -21.68 -16.61
C GLY A 149 -0.15 -21.28 -18.06
N ALA A 150 0.40 -22.21 -18.86
CA ALA A 150 0.73 -22.04 -20.29
C ALA A 150 -0.40 -21.50 -21.18
N CYS A 151 -1.66 -21.55 -20.71
CA CYS A 151 -2.80 -20.98 -21.43
C CYS A 151 -2.88 -19.44 -21.37
N ASN A 152 -2.10 -18.77 -20.51
CA ASN A 152 -2.12 -17.33 -20.39
C ASN A 152 -1.29 -16.67 -21.51
N VAL A 153 -1.75 -15.51 -21.98
CA VAL A 153 -1.11 -14.75 -23.07
C VAL A 153 -0.60 -13.44 -22.51
N ASP A 154 0.68 -13.15 -22.71
CA ASP A 154 1.25 -11.88 -22.32
C ASP A 154 0.57 -10.73 -23.06
N VAL A 155 0.24 -9.66 -22.34
CA VAL A 155 -0.48 -8.49 -22.88
C VAL A 155 0.26 -7.80 -24.03
N ILE A 156 1.58 -7.98 -24.13
CA ILE A 156 2.39 -7.45 -25.24
C ILE A 156 2.19 -8.23 -26.53
N CYS A 157 1.75 -9.49 -26.44
CA CYS A 157 1.49 -10.39 -27.57
C CYS A 157 0.09 -10.19 -28.19
N THR A 158 -0.76 -9.37 -27.59
CA THR A 158 -2.10 -9.04 -28.09
C THR A 158 -2.06 -7.80 -28.98
N ALA A 159 -2.92 -7.71 -29.99
CA ALA A 159 -3.06 -6.51 -30.81
C ALA A 159 -3.44 -5.28 -29.95
N GLN A 160 -2.63 -4.22 -30.03
CA GLN A 160 -2.77 -3.03 -29.18
C GLN A 160 -3.80 -2.04 -29.75
N THR A 161 -5.08 -2.43 -29.80
CA THR A 161 -6.16 -1.49 -30.15
C THR A 161 -6.34 -0.43 -29.05
N PRO A 162 -6.84 0.78 -29.35
CA PRO A 162 -7.05 1.82 -28.33
C PRO A 162 -7.91 1.33 -27.15
N ALA A 163 -8.99 0.58 -27.43
CA ALA A 163 -9.85 0.01 -26.39
C ALA A 163 -9.09 -1.00 -25.51
N PHE A 164 -8.27 -1.86 -26.10
CA PHE A 164 -7.46 -2.81 -25.34
C PHE A 164 -6.40 -2.10 -24.48
N VAL A 165 -5.74 -1.07 -25.00
CA VAL A 165 -4.75 -0.29 -24.24
C VAL A 165 -5.41 0.40 -23.04
N ASN A 166 -6.60 0.97 -23.21
CA ASN A 166 -7.35 1.59 -22.12
C ASN A 166 -7.74 0.57 -21.03
N ALA A 167 -8.23 -0.61 -21.44
CA ALA A 167 -8.56 -1.69 -20.50
C ALA A 167 -7.31 -2.28 -19.82
N LYS A 168 -6.21 -2.44 -20.55
CA LYS A 168 -4.93 -2.90 -20.00
C LYS A 168 -4.40 -1.92 -18.95
N ASN A 169 -4.47 -0.62 -19.24
CA ASN A 169 -3.97 0.43 -18.36
C ASN A 169 -4.88 0.69 -17.14
N SER A 170 -6.11 0.16 -17.13
CA SER A 170 -6.98 0.22 -15.95
C SER A 170 -6.74 -0.93 -14.97
N VAL A 171 -5.99 -1.97 -15.34
CA VAL A 171 -5.66 -3.09 -14.45
C VAL A 171 -4.46 -2.73 -13.56
N ALA A 172 -4.59 -2.98 -12.26
CA ALA A 172 -3.55 -2.69 -11.29
C ALA A 172 -3.38 -3.84 -10.29
N HIS A 173 -2.17 -3.91 -9.72
CA HIS A 173 -1.94 -4.69 -8.52
C HIS A 173 -2.36 -3.90 -7.29
N MET A 174 -2.89 -4.63 -6.33
CA MET A 174 -3.22 -4.10 -5.02
C MET A 174 -2.40 -4.83 -3.97
N VAL A 175 -1.78 -4.07 -3.08
CA VAL A 175 -1.02 -4.61 -1.94
C VAL A 175 -1.92 -4.60 -0.73
N TYR A 176 -2.07 -5.75 -0.07
CA TYR A 176 -2.91 -5.82 1.10
C TYR A 176 -2.44 -6.78 2.17
N GLN A 177 -2.81 -6.48 3.41
CA GLN A 177 -2.44 -7.31 4.54
C GLN A 177 -3.49 -8.41 4.73
N ALA A 178 -3.10 -9.68 4.75
CA ALA A 178 -4.03 -10.79 5.00
C ALA A 178 -3.29 -12.06 5.39
N ASN A 179 -4.02 -13.07 5.83
CA ASN A 179 -3.49 -14.43 5.92
C ASN A 179 -3.28 -14.99 4.51
N CYS A 180 -2.02 -15.08 4.06
CA CYS A 180 -1.64 -15.63 2.76
C CYS A 180 -0.30 -16.38 2.84
N GLY A 181 0.23 -16.80 1.68
CA GLY A 181 1.50 -17.53 1.64
C GLY A 181 1.44 -18.95 2.19
N ALA A 182 2.56 -19.69 2.26
CA ALA A 182 2.55 -21.13 2.59
C ALA A 182 1.84 -21.43 3.93
N ASN A 183 2.15 -20.64 4.97
CA ASN A 183 1.73 -20.91 6.34
C ASN A 183 0.40 -20.25 6.74
N ASN A 184 -0.27 -19.55 5.82
CA ASN A 184 -1.52 -18.82 6.09
C ASN A 184 -1.39 -17.82 7.26
N SER A 185 -0.23 -17.18 7.37
CA SER A 185 0.09 -16.18 8.38
C SER A 185 -0.21 -14.78 7.86
N LEU A 186 -0.43 -13.83 8.77
CA LEU A 186 -0.63 -12.43 8.43
C LEU A 186 0.60 -11.91 7.68
N ALA A 187 0.40 -11.46 6.44
CA ALA A 187 1.46 -11.09 5.52
C ALA A 187 0.98 -10.05 4.50
N SER A 188 1.93 -9.34 3.87
CA SER A 188 1.60 -8.53 2.69
C SER A 188 1.41 -9.44 1.49
N CYS A 189 0.25 -9.29 0.85
CA CYS A 189 -0.23 -10.09 -0.26
C CYS A 189 -0.56 -9.18 -1.44
N ILE A 190 -0.61 -9.75 -2.65
CA ILE A 190 -1.10 -9.04 -3.83
C ILE A 190 -2.29 -9.72 -4.48
N CYS A 191 -3.17 -8.88 -5.01
CA CYS A 191 -4.24 -9.26 -5.92
C CYS A 191 -4.28 -8.27 -7.08
N THR A 192 -5.13 -8.56 -8.07
CA THR A 192 -5.36 -7.71 -9.23
C THR A 192 -6.77 -7.13 -9.16
N GLY A 193 -6.92 -5.88 -9.57
CA GLY A 193 -8.21 -5.23 -9.73
C GLY A 193 -8.21 -4.28 -10.91
N THR A 194 -9.36 -3.66 -11.14
CA THR A 194 -9.59 -2.76 -12.27
C THR A 194 -10.07 -1.42 -11.78
N LEU A 195 -9.47 -0.35 -12.30
CA LEU A 195 -9.96 1.02 -12.14
C LEU A 195 -11.19 1.25 -13.01
N LEU A 196 -12.21 1.82 -12.41
CA LEU A 196 -13.45 2.23 -13.05
C LEU A 196 -13.58 3.74 -12.94
N ASN A 197 -14.03 4.35 -14.03
CA ASN A 197 -14.30 5.78 -14.06
C ASN A 197 -15.49 6.13 -13.15
N ASP A 198 -15.45 7.29 -12.51
CA ASP A 198 -16.63 7.85 -11.85
C ASP A 198 -17.64 8.34 -12.90
N THR A 199 -18.91 8.34 -12.51
CA THR A 199 -20.01 8.98 -13.24
C THR A 199 -20.03 10.50 -13.07
N ASP A 200 -19.41 11.03 -11.99
CA ASP A 200 -19.26 12.46 -11.80
C ASP A 200 -18.08 13.00 -12.63
N THR A 201 -18.41 13.69 -13.72
CA THR A 201 -17.43 14.30 -14.62
C THR A 201 -16.65 15.48 -14.01
N THR A 202 -17.06 15.94 -12.83
CA THR A 202 -16.39 17.05 -12.11
C THR A 202 -15.33 16.57 -11.13
N THR A 203 -15.24 15.25 -10.89
CA THR A 203 -14.20 14.64 -10.05
C THR A 203 -13.31 13.72 -10.87
N GLN A 204 -12.16 13.34 -10.29
CA GLN A 204 -11.32 12.26 -10.79
C GLN A 204 -11.11 11.22 -9.69
N ILE A 205 -12.19 10.79 -9.04
CA ILE A 205 -12.12 9.73 -8.02
C ILE A 205 -12.37 8.37 -8.69
N PRO A 206 -11.32 7.64 -9.12
CA PRO A 206 -11.54 6.33 -9.70
C PRO A 206 -11.99 5.33 -8.64
N PHE A 207 -12.97 4.51 -8.98
CA PHE A 207 -13.32 3.35 -8.17
C PHE A 207 -12.39 2.20 -8.50
N PHE A 208 -12.02 1.40 -7.51
CA PHE A 208 -11.21 0.20 -7.73
C PHE A 208 -11.99 -1.04 -7.32
N THR A 209 -12.15 -1.98 -8.25
CA THR A 209 -12.88 -3.22 -8.01
C THR A 209 -11.96 -4.43 -8.10
N ALA A 210 -12.20 -5.39 -7.21
CA ALA A 210 -11.51 -6.67 -7.17
C ALA A 210 -12.57 -7.77 -7.02
N PRO A 211 -12.44 -8.93 -7.70
CA PRO A 211 -13.17 -10.13 -7.32
C PRO A 211 -12.90 -10.44 -5.84
N THR A 212 -13.88 -11.02 -5.15
CA THR A 212 -13.85 -11.27 -3.70
C THR A 212 -12.48 -11.78 -3.20
N ILE A 213 -11.80 -10.94 -2.42
CA ILE A 213 -10.58 -11.31 -1.70
C ILE A 213 -10.99 -12.41 -0.72
N ALA A 214 -10.43 -13.62 -0.87
CA ALA A 214 -10.85 -14.82 -0.14
C ALA A 214 -10.74 -14.73 1.39
N SER A 215 -10.13 -13.66 1.91
CA SER A 215 -9.92 -13.34 3.32
C SER A 215 -10.78 -12.19 3.84
N ALA A 216 -11.64 -11.57 3.03
CA ALA A 216 -12.61 -10.60 3.54
C ALA A 216 -13.69 -11.33 4.37
N PRO A 217 -13.98 -10.92 5.63
CA PRO A 217 -15.09 -11.48 6.36
C PRO A 217 -16.37 -11.31 5.55
N LYS A 218 -17.22 -12.34 5.49
CA LYS A 218 -18.54 -12.30 4.86
C LYS A 218 -19.45 -11.32 5.61
N ARG A 219 -19.24 -10.01 5.46
CA ARG A 219 -20.17 -8.99 5.90
C ARG A 219 -21.22 -8.79 4.80
N LYS A 220 -22.48 -8.74 5.22
CA LYS A 220 -23.66 -8.48 4.38
C LYS A 220 -23.36 -7.30 3.43
N PRO A 221 -23.67 -7.38 2.12
CA PRO A 221 -23.41 -6.28 1.19
C PRO A 221 -24.11 -5.02 1.74
N PRO A 222 -23.38 -3.95 2.07
CA PRO A 222 -24.00 -2.68 2.40
C PRO A 222 -24.65 -2.17 1.11
N HIS A 223 -25.90 -1.74 1.22
CA HIS A 223 -26.54 -0.95 0.18
C HIS A 223 -25.60 0.22 -0.19
N LEU A 224 -25.13 0.24 -1.45
CA LEU A 224 -24.40 1.38 -2.00
C LEU A 224 -25.33 2.60 -1.93
N LYS A 225 -25.09 3.49 -0.98
CA LYS A 225 -25.47 4.89 -1.11
C LYS A 225 -24.34 5.62 -1.85
N PRO A 226 -24.63 6.74 -2.55
CA PRO A 226 -23.69 7.43 -3.46
C PRO A 226 -22.44 8.04 -2.83
N THR A 227 -22.10 7.67 -1.59
CA THR A 227 -20.97 8.16 -0.81
C THR A 227 -20.14 7.04 -0.17
N GLY A 228 -20.38 5.78 -0.56
CA GLY A 228 -19.70 4.60 0.02
C GLY A 228 -18.58 4.05 -0.85
N ILE A 229 -17.34 4.51 -0.62
CA ILE A 229 -16.12 3.87 -1.11
C ILE A 229 -15.97 2.51 -0.40
N MET A 230 -15.61 1.45 -1.12
CA MET A 230 -15.08 0.22 -0.49
C MET A 230 -13.71 0.53 0.14
N THR A 231 -13.68 1.11 1.32
CA THR A 231 -12.48 1.25 2.14
C THR A 231 -12.28 -0.03 2.94
N THR A 232 -11.74 -1.07 2.29
CA THR A 232 -11.24 -2.25 3.01
C THR A 232 -9.75 -2.03 3.28
N GLN A 233 -9.48 -1.55 4.50
CA GLN A 233 -8.23 -1.31 5.28
C GLN A 233 -6.90 -1.92 4.86
N LEU A 234 -6.95 -2.99 4.10
CA LEU A 234 -5.78 -3.77 3.77
C LEU A 234 -5.25 -3.29 2.43
N VAL A 235 -6.09 -2.74 1.54
CA VAL A 235 -5.78 -2.60 0.12
C VAL A 235 -5.23 -1.23 -0.24
N GLN A 236 -3.97 -1.17 -0.66
CA GLN A 236 -3.44 -0.06 -1.43
C GLN A 236 -3.39 -0.43 -2.90
N VAL A 237 -4.02 0.38 -3.74
CA VAL A 237 -3.87 0.27 -5.19
C VAL A 237 -2.50 0.82 -5.55
N VAL A 238 -1.65 -0.01 -6.13
CA VAL A 238 -0.35 0.43 -6.63
C VAL A 238 -0.42 0.38 -8.14
N MET A 239 -0.66 1.54 -8.73
CA MET A 239 -0.48 1.73 -10.16
C MET A 239 1.01 1.69 -10.43
N ALA A 240 1.44 0.89 -11.40
CA ALA A 240 2.74 1.11 -12.01
C ALA A 240 2.69 2.49 -12.67
N GLN A 241 3.11 3.53 -11.94
CA GLN A 241 3.38 4.83 -12.53
C GLN A 241 4.34 4.56 -13.68
N THR A 242 3.94 4.98 -14.88
CA THR A 242 4.85 5.06 -16.01
C THR A 242 5.90 6.09 -15.61
N TYR A 243 7.00 5.64 -15.03
CA TYR A 243 8.17 6.48 -14.82
C TYR A 243 8.54 7.05 -16.18
N HIS A 244 8.35 8.35 -16.38
CA HIS A 244 8.88 9.05 -17.53
C HIS A 244 10.41 9.03 -17.44
N VAL A 245 11.03 7.96 -17.92
CA VAL A 245 12.47 7.90 -18.15
C VAL A 245 12.79 8.77 -19.36
N ARG A 246 13.00 10.08 -19.13
CA ARG A 246 13.67 10.96 -20.11
C ARG A 246 15.18 10.73 -20.05
N ARG A 247 15.67 9.55 -20.48
CA ARG A 247 17.03 9.37 -21.00
C ARG A 247 17.03 8.23 -22.01
N PRO A 248 17.63 8.41 -23.20
CA PRO A 248 17.74 7.36 -24.19
C PRO A 248 18.71 6.30 -23.65
N ILE A 249 18.18 5.20 -23.12
CA ILE A 249 18.97 3.99 -22.94
C ILE A 249 19.12 3.41 -24.34
N SER A 250 20.37 3.37 -24.81
CA SER A 250 20.79 2.65 -26.01
C SER A 250 20.16 1.25 -26.00
N LEU A 251 19.21 1.03 -26.90
CA LEU A 251 18.54 -0.24 -27.14
C LEU A 251 19.56 -1.26 -27.65
N GLY A 252 20.17 -2.01 -26.72
CA GLY A 252 20.65 -3.34 -27.03
C GLY A 252 19.45 -4.19 -27.42
N VAL A 253 19.44 -4.67 -28.67
CA VAL A 253 18.36 -5.46 -29.28
C VAL A 253 18.15 -6.76 -28.50
N ALA A 254 17.31 -6.73 -27.48
CA ALA A 254 16.66 -7.93 -26.96
C ALA A 254 15.49 -8.23 -27.90
N ARG A 255 15.62 -9.27 -28.72
CA ARG A 255 14.54 -9.76 -29.56
C ARG A 255 13.37 -10.19 -28.65
N ASN A 256 12.29 -9.42 -28.67
CA ASN A 256 11.04 -9.76 -28.00
C ASN A 256 10.39 -10.93 -28.77
N TYR A 257 10.63 -12.15 -28.32
CA TYR A 257 9.92 -13.31 -28.88
C TYR A 257 8.59 -13.47 -28.14
N CYS A 258 7.49 -13.38 -28.90
CA CYS A 258 6.19 -13.88 -28.48
C CYS A 258 6.27 -15.42 -28.40
N THR A 259 6.80 -15.96 -27.30
CA THR A 259 6.71 -17.38 -27.01
C THR A 259 5.49 -17.62 -26.15
N ARG A 260 4.55 -18.48 -26.60
CA ARG A 260 3.65 -19.16 -25.67
C ARG A 260 4.53 -19.89 -24.65
N THR A 261 4.45 -19.52 -23.38
CA THR A 261 4.96 -20.35 -22.28
C THR A 261 4.17 -21.63 -22.17
#